data_AF-A0A847EUR3-F1
#
_entry.id   AF-A0A847EUR3-F1
#
_cell.length_a   1.000
_cell.length_b   1.000
_cell.length_c   1.000
_cell.angle_alpha   90.00
_cell.angle_beta   90.00
_cell.angle_gamma   90.00
#
_symmetry.space_group_name_H-M   'P 1'
#
loop_
_entity.id
_entity.type
_entity.pdbx_description
1 polymer ?
#
loop_
_entity_poly.entity_id
_entity_poly.type
_entity_poly.pdbx_seq_one_letter_code
_entity_poly.pdbx_strand_id
1 'polypeptide(L)'
;CKYVLGSVLNHVSLHQTVIGEEARKQMEMAGEYPDIVIGCFGGGSNFSGLTFPFMRDTITKGTKTRYIAAEPSSCPKLTRGQFLYDFGDEAGYTPLLHMYTLGHNFAPAHIHAGGLRYHGAGTIVSQLMNDNIMEACDIRQLESFDAALLFSKTEGIIPAPESSHAIAATIREALKCKEEGTPKTILFNLSGHGLIDMTAYDSYLAGDLKNYELSQEEIEKTLEEVKKMQ
;
A
#
# COMPACT_ATOMS: atom_id res chain seq x y z
N CYS A 1 18.93 -7.43 24.05
CA CYS A 1 18.05 -7.54 22.88
C CYS A 1 18.07 -6.21 22.13
N LYS A 2 18.21 -6.18 20.80
CA LYS A 2 18.06 -4.93 20.01
C LYS A 2 16.67 -4.97 19.34
N TYR A 3 15.91 -3.89 19.48
CA TYR A 3 14.60 -3.75 18.85
C TYR A 3 14.76 -3.11 17.47
N VAL A 4 14.06 -3.62 16.46
CA VAL A 4 14.04 -3.07 15.10
C VAL A 4 12.60 -2.99 14.65
N LEU A 5 12.10 -1.77 14.40
CA LEU A 5 10.80 -1.57 13.79
C LEU A 5 10.94 -1.89 12.28
N GLY A 6 10.21 -2.92 11.82
CA GLY A 6 10.39 -3.49 10.47
C GLY A 6 9.76 -2.72 9.31
N SER A 7 9.18 -1.53 9.55
CA SER A 7 8.51 -0.71 8.55
C SER A 7 8.40 0.75 9.02
N VAL A 8 7.82 1.63 8.20
CA VAL A 8 7.42 3.04 8.50
C VAL A 8 8.60 4.01 8.64
N LEU A 9 9.69 3.58 9.27
CA LEU A 9 10.86 4.40 9.49
C LEU A 9 11.67 4.62 8.21
N ASN A 10 12.23 5.81 8.09
CA ASN A 10 12.94 6.28 6.90
C ASN A 10 14.09 5.33 6.48
N HIS A 11 14.80 4.74 7.44
CA HIS A 11 15.89 3.81 7.14
C HIS A 11 15.40 2.49 6.53
N VAL A 12 14.20 2.02 6.89
CA VAL A 12 13.60 0.83 6.27
C VAL A 12 13.23 1.13 4.82
N SER A 13 12.59 2.27 4.57
CA SER A 13 12.28 2.74 3.21
C SER A 13 13.55 2.87 2.37
N LEU A 14 14.64 3.40 2.95
CA LEU A 14 15.94 3.50 2.31
C LEU A 14 16.52 2.13 1.96
N HIS A 15 16.49 1.15 2.87
CA HIS A 15 17.01 -0.19 2.58
C HIS A 15 16.21 -0.89 1.48
N GLN A 16 14.91 -0.64 1.41
CA GLN A 16 14.02 -1.22 0.41
C GLN A 16 14.17 -0.57 -0.98
N THR A 17 14.89 0.56 -1.13
CA THR A 17 15.04 1.21 -2.46
C THR A 17 15.81 0.35 -3.47
N VAL A 18 16.49 -0.70 -3.02
CA VAL A 18 17.07 -1.71 -3.90
C VAL A 18 16.03 -2.25 -4.90
N ILE A 19 14.77 -2.41 -4.48
CA ILE A 19 13.65 -2.82 -5.35
C ILE A 19 13.51 -1.88 -6.54
N GLY A 20 13.38 -0.57 -6.28
CA GLY A 20 13.19 0.42 -7.33
C GLY A 20 14.45 0.67 -8.16
N GLU A 21 15.65 0.61 -7.58
CA GLU A 21 16.91 0.75 -8.33
C GLU A 21 17.14 -0.44 -9.29
N GLU A 22 16.76 -1.65 -8.89
CA GLU A 22 16.76 -2.83 -9.78
C GLU A 22 15.69 -2.71 -10.86
N ALA A 23 14.45 -2.35 -10.48
CA ALA A 23 13.35 -2.18 -11.42
C ALA A 23 13.67 -1.12 -12.49
N ARG A 24 14.31 -0.01 -12.12
CA ARG A 24 14.76 1.01 -13.08
C ARG A 24 15.69 0.44 -14.15
N LYS A 25 16.67 -0.38 -13.75
CA LYS A 25 17.60 -1.01 -14.70
C LYS A 25 16.88 -2.02 -15.59
N GLN A 26 15.96 -2.81 -15.03
CA GLN A 26 15.19 -3.79 -15.78
C GLN A 26 14.25 -3.11 -16.80
N MET A 27 13.63 -2.00 -16.44
CA MET A 27 12.81 -1.18 -17.35
C MET A 27 13.66 -0.60 -18.49
N GLU A 28 14.86 -0.07 -18.18
CA GLU A 28 15.81 0.39 -19.20
C GLU A 28 16.23 -0.74 -20.16
N MET A 29 16.50 -1.95 -19.64
CA MET A 29 16.79 -3.13 -20.46
C MET A 29 15.63 -3.52 -21.38
N ALA A 30 14.39 -3.26 -20.96
CA ALA A 30 13.18 -3.48 -21.75
C ALA A 30 12.89 -2.32 -22.74
N GLY A 31 13.63 -1.21 -22.67
CA GLY A 31 13.37 -0.02 -23.48
C GLY A 31 12.13 0.77 -23.04
N GLU A 32 11.68 0.59 -21.80
CA GLU A 32 10.42 1.10 -21.26
C GLU A 32 10.63 2.07 -20.08
N TYR A 33 9.65 2.93 -19.81
CA TYR A 33 9.58 3.75 -18.61
C TYR A 33 8.12 3.80 -18.11
N PRO A 34 7.85 3.68 -16.80
CA PRO A 34 6.47 3.56 -16.33
C PRO A 34 5.72 4.90 -16.35
N ASP A 35 4.52 4.88 -16.92
CA ASP A 35 3.52 5.95 -16.77
C ASP A 35 2.87 5.89 -15.38
N ILE A 36 2.73 4.68 -14.83
CA ILE A 36 2.09 4.42 -13.54
C ILE A 36 2.95 3.41 -12.76
N VAL A 37 3.22 3.70 -11.49
CA VAL A 37 3.88 2.78 -10.55
C VAL A 37 2.94 2.51 -9.37
N ILE A 38 2.66 1.23 -9.09
CA ILE A 38 1.66 0.79 -8.11
C ILE A 38 2.30 -0.13 -7.06
N GLY A 39 1.89 0.01 -5.80
CA GLY A 39 2.31 -0.92 -4.76
C GLY A 39 1.30 -1.04 -3.63
N CYS A 40 1.25 -2.21 -3.00
CA CYS A 40 0.36 -2.46 -1.86
C CYS A 40 0.86 -1.71 -0.62
N PHE A 41 -0.06 -1.26 0.24
CA PHE A 41 0.27 -0.29 1.28
C PHE A 41 -0.11 -0.75 2.69
N GLY A 42 0.87 -1.37 3.36
CA GLY A 42 0.87 -1.64 4.80
C GLY A 42 1.44 -0.43 5.54
N GLY A 43 2.61 -0.54 6.15
CA GLY A 43 3.35 0.65 6.63
C GLY A 43 4.12 1.41 5.55
N GLY A 44 4.10 0.93 4.30
CA GLY A 44 4.65 1.64 3.13
C GLY A 44 6.08 1.31 2.72
N SER A 45 6.78 0.39 3.37
CA SER A 45 8.19 0.07 3.06
C SER A 45 8.38 -0.48 1.65
N ASN A 46 7.57 -1.46 1.22
CA ASN A 46 7.63 -2.04 -0.13
C ASN A 46 7.24 -1.02 -1.21
N PHE A 47 6.23 -0.19 -0.94
CA PHE A 47 5.79 0.87 -1.85
C PHE A 47 6.87 1.93 -2.00
N SER A 48 7.45 2.39 -0.90
CA SER A 48 8.58 3.33 -0.91
C SER A 48 9.78 2.76 -1.64
N GLY A 49 10.10 1.49 -1.38
CA GLY A 49 11.21 0.79 -1.99
C GLY A 49 11.13 0.74 -3.51
N LEU A 50 9.94 0.45 -4.05
CA LEU A 50 9.73 0.51 -5.50
C LEU A 50 9.70 1.95 -6.02
N THR A 51 8.92 2.83 -5.39
CA THR A 51 8.54 4.12 -6.00
C THR A 51 9.56 5.24 -5.82
N PHE A 52 10.31 5.29 -4.71
CA PHE A 52 11.22 6.41 -4.42
C PHE A 52 12.27 6.65 -5.52
N PRO A 53 12.91 5.62 -6.08
CA PRO A 53 13.84 5.81 -7.20
C PRO A 53 13.18 6.44 -8.44
N PHE A 54 11.90 6.16 -8.71
CA PHE A 54 11.16 6.81 -9.81
C PHE A 54 10.68 8.20 -9.41
N MET A 55 10.20 8.41 -8.19
CA MET A 55 9.80 9.73 -7.68
C MET A 55 10.96 10.73 -7.70
N ARG A 56 12.20 10.25 -7.46
CA ARG A 56 13.42 11.03 -7.67
C ARG A 56 13.47 11.63 -9.07
N ASP A 57 13.15 10.88 -10.11
CA ASP A 57 13.13 11.39 -11.48
C ASP A 57 12.00 12.41 -11.68
N THR A 58 10.83 12.19 -11.07
CA THR A 58 9.72 13.17 -11.12
C THR A 58 10.13 14.49 -10.48
N ILE A 59 10.79 14.45 -9.32
CA ILE A 59 11.23 15.65 -8.59
C ILE A 59 12.40 16.35 -9.28
N THR A 60 13.38 15.59 -9.77
CA THR A 60 14.66 16.16 -10.28
C THR A 60 14.65 16.43 -11.78
N LYS A 61 13.84 15.70 -12.54
CA LYS A 61 13.79 15.76 -14.01
C LYS A 61 12.41 16.14 -14.56
N GLY A 62 11.36 16.15 -13.72
CA GLY A 62 10.02 16.53 -14.14
C GLY A 62 9.25 15.45 -14.92
N THR A 63 9.63 14.18 -14.80
CA THR A 63 8.86 13.06 -15.38
C THR A 63 7.41 13.06 -14.88
N LYS A 64 6.48 12.52 -15.68
CA LYS A 64 5.04 12.53 -15.40
C LYS A 64 4.53 11.12 -15.11
N THR A 65 5.10 10.50 -14.08
CA THR A 65 4.67 9.19 -13.61
C THR A 65 3.68 9.36 -12.45
N ARG A 66 2.61 8.59 -12.45
CA ARG A 66 1.67 8.49 -11.33
C ARG A 66 2.12 7.40 -10.36
N TYR A 67 1.93 7.63 -9.05
CA TYR A 67 2.34 6.70 -8.00
C TYR A 67 1.13 6.35 -7.13
N ILE A 68 0.67 5.10 -7.17
CA ILE A 68 -0.58 4.68 -6.54
C ILE A 68 -0.29 3.70 -5.40
N ALA A 69 -0.57 4.13 -4.17
CA ALA A 69 -0.56 3.25 -3.00
C ALA A 69 -1.93 2.57 -2.84
N ALA A 70 -1.95 1.24 -2.97
CA ALA A 70 -3.16 0.43 -2.83
C ALA A 70 -3.27 -0.14 -1.41
N GLU A 71 -4.21 0.36 -0.61
CA GLU A 71 -4.46 -0.06 0.77
C GLU A 71 -5.81 -0.80 0.91
N PRO A 72 -6.09 -1.49 2.01
CA PRO A 72 -7.39 -2.13 2.20
C PRO A 72 -8.45 -1.11 2.66
N SER A 73 -9.69 -1.23 2.17
CA SER A 73 -10.83 -0.42 2.65
C SER A 73 -11.15 -0.64 4.13
N SER A 74 -10.70 -1.76 4.71
CA SER A 74 -10.80 -2.07 6.14
C SER A 74 -9.72 -1.39 7.00
N CYS A 75 -8.63 -0.87 6.40
CA CYS A 75 -7.61 -0.05 7.06
C CYS A 75 -7.19 1.14 6.15
N PRO A 76 -8.11 2.09 5.85
CA PRO A 76 -7.96 3.13 4.84
C PRO A 76 -7.20 4.37 5.36
N LYS A 77 -5.96 4.18 5.81
CA LYS A 77 -5.18 5.23 6.48
C LYS A 77 -4.71 6.35 5.56
N LEU A 78 -4.36 6.08 4.30
CA LEU A 78 -3.98 7.12 3.34
C LEU A 78 -5.19 7.81 2.72
N THR A 79 -6.26 7.06 2.45
CA THR A 79 -7.46 7.56 1.78
C THR A 79 -8.43 8.25 2.72
N ARG A 80 -8.48 7.84 4.00
CA ARG A 80 -9.46 8.33 4.98
C ARG A 80 -8.88 8.66 6.36
N GLY A 81 -7.60 8.38 6.60
CA GLY A 81 -6.92 8.80 7.84
C GLY A 81 -6.60 10.29 7.87
N GLN A 82 -5.99 10.74 8.98
CA GLN A 82 -5.59 12.14 9.15
C GLN A 82 -4.08 12.28 9.25
N PHE A 83 -3.53 13.35 8.68
CA PHE A 83 -2.11 13.68 8.75
C PHE A 83 -1.80 14.40 10.06
N LEU A 84 -1.33 13.66 11.06
CA LEU A 84 -1.15 14.11 12.45
C LEU A 84 0.12 13.49 13.07
N TYR A 85 0.57 14.01 14.21
CA TYR A 85 1.59 13.33 15.02
C TYR A 85 0.97 12.16 15.78
N ASP A 86 1.53 10.95 15.61
CA ASP A 86 1.05 9.75 16.27
C ASP A 86 2.19 8.75 16.52
N PHE A 87 1.98 7.77 17.40
CA PHE A 87 2.97 6.74 17.67
C PHE A 87 3.11 5.78 16.47
N GLY A 88 4.35 5.42 16.15
CA GLY A 88 4.70 4.42 15.13
C GLY A 88 4.52 2.97 15.60
N ASP A 89 4.05 2.76 16.82
CA ASP A 89 3.70 1.45 17.37
C ASP A 89 2.49 1.59 18.29
N GLU A 90 1.68 0.53 18.36
CA GLU A 90 0.49 0.46 19.22
C GLU A 90 0.81 0.64 20.72
N ALA A 91 2.03 0.26 21.16
CA ALA A 91 2.41 0.37 22.56
C ALA A 91 2.90 1.77 22.98
N GLY A 92 3.03 2.70 22.04
CA GLY A 92 3.45 4.08 22.32
C GLY A 92 4.90 4.25 22.74
N TYR A 93 5.80 3.33 22.35
CA TYR A 93 7.23 3.40 22.71
C TYR A 93 8.10 4.15 21.72
N THR A 94 7.62 4.33 20.49
CA THR A 94 8.29 5.15 19.47
C THR A 94 8.13 6.64 19.76
N PRO A 95 8.99 7.51 19.23
CA PRO A 95 8.68 8.92 19.12
C PRO A 95 7.42 9.15 18.29
N LEU A 96 6.74 10.27 18.50
CA LEU A 96 5.65 10.70 17.62
C LEU A 96 6.20 10.94 16.21
N LEU A 97 5.53 10.36 15.23
CA LEU A 97 5.80 10.53 13.81
C LEU A 97 4.69 11.35 13.19
N HIS A 98 5.04 12.35 12.38
CA HIS A 98 4.05 13.07 11.58
C HIS A 98 3.66 12.20 10.39
N MET A 99 2.45 11.65 10.41
CA MET A 99 2.00 10.64 9.43
C MET A 99 0.49 10.63 9.23
N TYR A 100 0.06 10.13 8.08
CA TYR A 100 -1.33 9.69 7.94
C TYR A 100 -1.58 8.51 8.87
N THR A 101 -2.63 8.58 9.67
CA THR A 101 -2.94 7.58 10.69
C THR A 101 -4.45 7.38 10.85
N LEU A 102 -4.83 6.16 11.26
CA LEU A 102 -6.14 5.83 11.83
C LEU A 102 -6.14 5.89 13.37
N GLY A 103 -5.00 6.21 13.97
CA GLY A 103 -4.71 6.16 15.41
C GLY A 103 -4.00 4.88 15.82
N HIS A 104 -2.95 4.98 16.65
CA HIS A 104 -2.19 3.82 17.11
C HIS A 104 -2.99 2.77 17.89
N ASN A 105 -4.13 3.16 18.47
CA ASN A 105 -5.09 2.25 19.14
C ASN A 105 -6.13 1.65 18.19
N PHE A 106 -5.99 1.87 16.88
CA PHE A 106 -6.84 1.25 15.87
C PHE A 106 -6.61 -0.27 15.82
N ALA A 107 -7.69 -1.03 15.98
CA ALA A 107 -7.69 -2.48 15.83
C ALA A 107 -8.42 -2.88 14.53
N PRO A 108 -7.75 -3.57 13.58
CA PRO A 108 -8.40 -4.11 12.39
C PRO A 108 -9.50 -5.11 12.74
N ALA A 109 -10.55 -5.16 11.93
CA ALA A 109 -11.63 -6.13 12.11
C ALA A 109 -11.12 -7.58 12.04
N HIS A 110 -11.62 -8.46 12.91
CA HIS A 110 -11.21 -9.88 12.96
C HIS A 110 -11.47 -10.65 11.66
N ILE A 111 -12.42 -10.20 10.85
CA ILE A 111 -12.79 -10.81 9.56
C ILE A 111 -11.87 -10.37 8.41
N HIS A 112 -10.89 -9.50 8.67
CA HIS A 112 -9.95 -9.01 7.68
C HIS A 112 -8.80 -9.99 7.45
N ALA A 113 -8.77 -10.59 6.27
CA ALA A 113 -7.78 -11.56 5.83
C ALA A 113 -6.78 -10.98 4.80
N GLY A 114 -6.98 -9.75 4.33
CA GLY A 114 -6.17 -9.13 3.28
C GLY A 114 -4.79 -8.58 3.72
N GLY A 115 -4.38 -8.79 4.97
CA GLY A 115 -3.11 -8.22 5.49
C GLY A 115 -3.15 -6.68 5.62
N LEU A 116 -2.01 -5.99 5.47
CA LEU A 116 -1.94 -4.51 5.43
C LEU A 116 -2.61 -3.77 6.62
N ARG A 117 -2.58 -4.39 7.80
CA ARG A 117 -3.34 -4.01 9.00
C ARG A 117 -2.82 -2.78 9.77
N TYR A 118 -1.60 -2.35 9.49
CA TYR A 118 -0.93 -1.29 10.24
C TYR A 118 -1.68 0.05 10.13
N HIS A 119 -1.78 0.79 11.24
CA HIS A 119 -2.64 1.98 11.39
C HIS A 119 -2.12 3.24 10.71
N GLY A 120 -0.80 3.35 10.53
CA GLY A 120 -0.11 4.56 10.06
C GLY A 120 0.62 4.41 8.72
N ALA A 121 1.12 5.51 8.20
CA ALA A 121 1.98 5.54 7.02
C ALA A 121 3.38 6.08 7.37
N GLY A 122 4.42 5.69 6.64
CA GLY A 122 5.76 6.28 6.85
C GLY A 122 5.74 7.81 6.72
N THR A 123 6.53 8.53 7.51
CA THR A 123 6.57 10.01 7.51
C THR A 123 6.85 10.58 6.13
N ILE A 124 7.87 10.06 5.42
CA ILE A 124 8.20 10.52 4.06
C ILE A 124 7.04 10.26 3.10
N VAL A 125 6.43 9.08 3.15
CA VAL A 125 5.27 8.76 2.30
C VAL A 125 4.11 9.70 2.60
N SER A 126 3.84 9.95 3.88
CA SER A 126 2.76 10.83 4.30
C SER A 126 2.97 12.26 3.80
N GLN A 127 4.21 12.76 3.87
CA GLN A 127 4.56 14.06 3.30
C GLN A 127 4.37 14.08 1.78
N LEU A 128 4.82 13.04 1.06
CA LEU A 128 4.64 12.93 -0.40
C LEU A 128 3.16 12.89 -0.81
N MET A 129 2.31 12.23 -0.02
CA MET A 129 0.85 12.23 -0.22
C MET A 129 0.26 13.62 0.04
N ASN A 130 0.66 14.28 1.14
CA ASN A 130 0.22 15.64 1.46
C ASN A 130 0.64 16.67 0.39
N ASP A 131 1.82 16.48 -0.20
CA ASP A 131 2.35 17.34 -1.26
C ASP A 131 1.80 16.98 -2.66
N ASN A 132 0.87 16.02 -2.75
CA ASN A 132 0.25 15.54 -3.98
C ASN A 132 1.25 14.97 -5.01
N ILE A 133 2.36 14.39 -4.54
CA ILE A 133 3.35 13.69 -5.38
C ILE A 133 2.91 12.24 -5.65
N MET A 134 2.05 11.69 -4.80
CA MET A 134 1.44 10.37 -4.97
C MET A 134 -0.06 10.44 -4.70
N GLU A 135 -0.75 9.37 -5.08
CA GLU A 135 -2.16 9.15 -4.78
C GLU A 135 -2.34 7.81 -4.08
N ALA A 136 -3.48 7.63 -3.43
CA ALA A 136 -3.84 6.39 -2.76
C ALA A 136 -5.23 5.93 -3.21
N CYS A 137 -5.44 4.63 -3.22
CA CYS A 137 -6.75 4.03 -3.40
C CYS A 137 -6.93 2.90 -2.41
N ASP A 138 -8.17 2.69 -2.00
CA ASP A 138 -8.55 1.56 -1.18
C ASP A 138 -9.21 0.47 -2.02
N ILE A 139 -8.92 -0.78 -1.64
CA ILE A 139 -9.38 -1.99 -2.29
C ILE A 139 -10.19 -2.79 -1.29
N ARG A 140 -11.37 -3.22 -1.73
CA ARG A 140 -12.23 -4.10 -0.94
C ARG A 140 -11.62 -5.49 -0.85
N GLN A 141 -11.82 -6.16 0.27
CA GLN A 141 -11.26 -7.49 0.50
C GLN A 141 -11.65 -8.50 -0.59
N LEU A 142 -12.93 -8.58 -0.96
CA LEU A 142 -13.35 -9.55 -1.98
C LEU A 142 -12.72 -9.25 -3.35
N GLU A 143 -12.56 -7.96 -3.68
CA GLU A 143 -11.93 -7.54 -4.93
C GLU A 143 -10.44 -7.89 -4.97
N SER A 144 -9.70 -7.75 -3.86
CA SER A 144 -8.29 -8.13 -3.83
C SER A 144 -8.14 -9.63 -4.07
N PHE A 145 -8.97 -10.48 -3.46
CA PHE A 145 -8.94 -11.93 -3.72
C PHE A 145 -9.41 -12.32 -5.13
N ASP A 146 -10.39 -11.64 -5.70
CA ASP A 146 -10.78 -11.81 -7.11
C ASP A 146 -9.61 -11.50 -8.06
N ALA A 147 -8.91 -10.38 -7.81
CA ALA A 147 -7.73 -10.00 -8.56
C ALA A 147 -6.60 -11.01 -8.41
N ALA A 148 -6.39 -11.53 -7.20
CA ALA A 148 -5.41 -12.57 -6.91
C ALA A 148 -5.66 -13.85 -7.70
N LEU A 149 -6.91 -14.33 -7.69
CA LEU A 149 -7.35 -15.53 -8.41
C LEU A 149 -7.20 -15.36 -9.92
N LEU A 150 -7.54 -14.19 -10.46
CA LEU A 150 -7.32 -13.89 -11.86
C LEU A 150 -5.83 -13.98 -12.18
N PHE A 151 -4.99 -13.27 -11.42
CA PHE A 151 -3.55 -13.24 -11.61
C PHE A 151 -2.91 -14.62 -11.52
N SER A 152 -3.30 -15.45 -10.55
CA SER A 152 -2.80 -16.83 -10.45
C SER A 152 -3.21 -17.71 -11.62
N LYS A 153 -4.40 -17.50 -12.18
CA LYS A 153 -4.88 -18.26 -13.34
C LYS A 153 -4.22 -17.82 -14.65
N THR A 154 -3.80 -16.55 -14.76
CA THR A 154 -3.19 -16.01 -15.99
C THR A 154 -1.67 -16.04 -15.97
N GLU A 155 -1.03 -15.72 -14.84
CA GLU A 155 0.42 -15.58 -14.69
C GLU A 155 1.08 -16.76 -13.96
N GLY A 156 0.30 -17.66 -13.33
CA GLY A 156 0.80 -18.86 -12.67
C GLY A 156 1.47 -18.65 -11.31
N ILE A 157 1.43 -17.42 -10.76
CA ILE A 157 1.96 -17.11 -9.43
C ILE A 157 0.81 -16.88 -8.45
N ILE A 158 0.89 -17.47 -7.27
CA ILE A 158 -0.04 -17.19 -6.16
C ILE A 158 0.50 -15.98 -5.39
N PRO A 159 -0.13 -14.79 -5.48
CA PRO A 159 0.37 -13.59 -4.80
C PRO A 159 0.06 -13.64 -3.30
N ALA A 160 0.78 -12.86 -2.49
CA ALA A 160 0.37 -12.66 -1.09
C ALA A 160 -0.98 -11.90 -1.05
N PRO A 161 -1.84 -12.12 -0.03
CA PRO A 161 -3.06 -11.31 0.16
C PRO A 161 -2.78 -9.80 0.16
N GLU A 162 -1.65 -9.38 0.72
CA GLU A 162 -1.16 -8.00 0.65
C GLU A 162 -0.96 -7.53 -0.80
N SER A 163 -0.18 -8.26 -1.59
CA SER A 163 0.15 -7.89 -2.98
C SER A 163 -1.09 -7.87 -3.89
N SER A 164 -2.12 -8.61 -3.52
CA SER A 164 -3.39 -8.68 -4.24
C SER A 164 -4.11 -7.33 -4.33
N HIS A 165 -3.84 -6.41 -3.39
CA HIS A 165 -4.34 -5.03 -3.44
C HIS A 165 -3.67 -4.24 -4.58
N ALA A 166 -2.36 -4.42 -4.79
CA ALA A 166 -1.66 -3.80 -5.91
C ALA A 166 -2.15 -4.36 -7.24
N ILE A 167 -2.35 -5.68 -7.33
CA ILE A 167 -2.88 -6.34 -8.53
C ILE A 167 -4.28 -5.80 -8.87
N ALA A 168 -5.17 -5.69 -7.88
CA ALA A 168 -6.50 -5.11 -8.09
C ALA A 168 -6.43 -3.66 -8.61
N ALA A 169 -5.57 -2.83 -8.02
CA ALA A 169 -5.35 -1.46 -8.48
C ALA A 169 -4.76 -1.41 -9.91
N THR A 170 -3.83 -2.31 -10.25
CA THR A 170 -3.28 -2.46 -11.61
C THR A 170 -4.37 -2.83 -12.62
N ILE A 171 -5.25 -3.78 -12.29
CA ILE A 171 -6.37 -4.17 -13.14
C ILE A 171 -7.32 -2.99 -13.36
N ARG A 172 -7.66 -2.22 -12.30
CA ARG A 172 -8.48 -1.01 -12.41
C ARG A 172 -7.86 0.00 -13.39
N GLU A 173 -6.57 0.30 -13.25
CA GLU A 173 -5.89 1.26 -14.14
C GLU A 173 -5.78 0.73 -15.57
N ALA A 174 -5.52 -0.57 -15.77
CA ALA A 174 -5.51 -1.17 -17.10
C ALA A 174 -6.88 -1.10 -17.79
N LEU A 175 -7.98 -1.32 -17.05
CA LEU A 175 -9.34 -1.17 -17.57
C LEU A 175 -9.66 0.28 -17.94
N LYS A 176 -9.25 1.25 -17.13
CA LYS A 176 -9.37 2.69 -17.47
C LYS A 176 -8.61 3.03 -18.75
N CYS A 177 -7.37 2.55 -18.90
CA CYS A 177 -6.58 2.76 -20.10
C CYS A 177 -7.26 2.17 -21.35
N LYS A 178 -7.91 1.01 -21.21
CA LYS A 178 -8.70 0.38 -22.27
C LYS A 178 -9.92 1.22 -22.65
N GLU A 179 -10.64 1.77 -21.67
CA GLU A 179 -11.79 2.66 -21.90
C GLU A 179 -11.37 3.97 -22.58
N GLU A 180 -10.25 4.55 -22.16
CA GLU A 180 -9.67 5.76 -22.75
C GLU A 180 -9.01 5.51 -24.13
N GLY A 181 -8.73 4.25 -24.48
CA GLY A 181 -7.99 3.89 -25.67
C GLY A 181 -6.53 4.35 -25.67
N THR A 182 -5.94 4.57 -24.49
CA THR A 182 -4.56 5.04 -24.34
C THR A 182 -3.64 3.91 -23.87
N PRO A 183 -2.56 3.59 -24.61
CA PRO A 183 -1.56 2.65 -24.10
C PRO A 183 -0.76 3.33 -22.98
N LYS A 184 -0.61 2.65 -21.84
CA LYS A 184 0.23 3.08 -20.72
C LYS A 184 1.04 1.91 -20.20
N THR A 185 2.28 2.17 -19.80
CA THR A 185 3.15 1.19 -19.14
C THR A 185 2.93 1.26 -17.62
N ILE A 186 2.42 0.17 -17.05
CA ILE A 186 2.12 0.05 -15.61
C ILE A 186 3.15 -0.89 -14.97
N LEU A 187 3.96 -0.34 -14.06
CA LEU A 187 4.85 -1.10 -13.18
C LEU A 187 4.16 -1.32 -11.83
N PHE A 188 4.12 -2.53 -11.31
CA PHE A 188 3.60 -2.77 -9.96
C PHE A 188 4.51 -3.68 -9.15
N ASN A 189 4.47 -3.53 -7.82
CA ASN A 189 5.23 -4.38 -6.90
C ASN A 189 4.44 -5.63 -6.50
N LEU A 190 4.86 -6.80 -6.98
CA LEU A 190 4.45 -8.09 -6.41
C LEU A 190 5.28 -8.36 -5.15
N SER A 191 4.83 -7.81 -4.02
CA SER A 191 5.61 -7.76 -2.76
C SER A 191 5.86 -9.11 -2.08
N GLY A 192 5.13 -10.17 -2.44
CA GLY A 192 5.32 -11.50 -1.89
C GLY A 192 4.44 -12.57 -2.56
N HIS A 193 4.73 -13.83 -2.26
CA HIS A 193 3.92 -14.98 -2.67
C HIS A 193 2.95 -15.40 -1.57
N GLY A 194 1.81 -15.99 -1.92
CA GLY A 194 0.77 -16.44 -0.99
C GLY A 194 0.89 -17.90 -0.55
N LEU A 195 1.99 -18.59 -0.86
CA LEU A 195 2.16 -20.02 -0.56
C LEU A 195 2.01 -20.38 0.93
N ILE A 196 2.23 -19.43 1.82
CA ILE A 196 2.07 -19.60 3.28
C ILE A 196 0.78 -18.96 3.82
N ASP A 197 -0.03 -18.36 2.95
CA ASP A 197 -1.26 -17.64 3.27
C ASP A 197 -2.50 -18.36 2.73
N MET A 198 -2.38 -19.66 2.42
CA MET A 198 -3.44 -20.45 1.79
C MET A 198 -4.74 -20.47 2.58
N THR A 199 -4.70 -20.36 3.91
CA THR A 199 -5.89 -20.26 4.76
C THR A 199 -6.79 -19.07 4.39
N ALA A 200 -6.19 -17.95 3.96
CA ALA A 200 -6.94 -16.77 3.53
C ALA A 200 -7.64 -17.03 2.19
N TYR A 201 -6.95 -17.72 1.27
CA TYR A 201 -7.53 -18.18 0.00
C TYR A 201 -8.63 -19.21 0.21
N ASP A 202 -8.45 -20.17 1.11
CA ASP A 202 -9.46 -21.18 1.44
C ASP A 202 -10.74 -20.53 1.97
N SER A 203 -10.60 -19.57 2.90
CA SER A 203 -11.72 -18.77 3.41
C SER A 203 -12.44 -18.00 2.29
N TYR A 204 -11.69 -17.46 1.33
CA TYR A 204 -12.27 -16.78 0.18
C TYR A 204 -13.07 -17.74 -0.71
N LEU A 205 -12.48 -18.87 -1.07
CA LEU A 205 -13.09 -19.89 -1.94
C LEU A 205 -14.30 -20.57 -1.29
N ALA A 206 -14.31 -20.68 0.05
CA ALA A 206 -15.46 -21.15 0.81
C ALA A 206 -16.61 -20.13 0.89
N GLY A 207 -16.37 -18.86 0.53
CA GLY A 207 -17.34 -17.78 0.64
C GLY A 207 -17.47 -17.20 2.06
N ASP A 208 -16.49 -17.45 2.94
CA ASP A 208 -16.50 -17.01 4.34
C ASP A 208 -16.05 -15.56 4.49
N LEU A 209 -15.29 -15.04 3.52
CA LEU A 209 -14.83 -13.66 3.54
C LEU A 209 -15.97 -12.68 3.21
N LYS A 210 -15.93 -11.51 3.86
CA LYS A 210 -16.85 -10.40 3.59
C LYS A 210 -16.08 -9.10 3.49
N ASN A 211 -16.63 -8.14 2.76
CA ASN A 211 -16.11 -6.79 2.78
C ASN A 211 -16.38 -6.16 4.14
N TYR A 212 -15.37 -5.48 4.67
CA TYR A 212 -15.48 -4.61 5.83
C TYR A 212 -14.94 -3.24 5.46
N GLU A 213 -15.73 -2.21 5.71
CA GLU A 213 -15.33 -0.82 5.56
C GLU A 213 -15.54 -0.13 6.90
N LEU A 214 -14.53 0.60 7.36
CA LEU A 214 -14.67 1.39 8.59
C LEU A 214 -15.70 2.49 8.37
N SER A 215 -16.60 2.70 9.33
CA SER A 215 -17.43 3.89 9.35
C SER A 215 -16.61 5.14 9.68
N GLN A 216 -17.12 6.32 9.30
CA GLN A 216 -16.48 7.59 9.65
C GLN A 216 -16.45 7.81 11.17
N GLU A 217 -17.48 7.37 11.87
CA GLU A 217 -17.58 7.43 13.34
C GLU A 217 -16.49 6.60 14.03
N GLU A 218 -16.21 5.40 13.53
CA GLU A 218 -15.12 4.56 14.06
C GLU A 218 -13.75 5.21 13.90
N ILE A 219 -13.48 5.82 12.73
CA ILE A 219 -12.23 6.53 12.45
C ILE A 219 -12.09 7.75 13.38
N GLU A 220 -13.17 8.52 13.55
CA GLU A 220 -13.15 9.70 14.42
C GLU A 220 -12.87 9.33 15.87
N LYS A 221 -13.48 8.24 16.34
CA LYS A 221 -13.29 7.70 17.69
C LYS A 221 -11.84 7.30 17.95
N THR A 222 -11.21 6.57 17.02
CA THR A 222 -9.80 6.15 17.19
C THR A 222 -8.84 7.33 17.12
N LEU A 223 -9.20 8.40 16.41
CA LEU A 223 -8.40 9.62 16.31
C LEU A 223 -8.57 10.59 17.48
N GLU A 224 -9.55 10.42 18.38
CA GLU A 224 -9.77 11.36 19.50
C GLU A 224 -8.55 11.48 20.41
N GLU A 225 -7.89 10.36 20.73
CA GLU A 225 -6.70 10.36 21.59
C GLU A 225 -5.50 10.97 20.86
N VAL A 226 -5.35 10.69 19.57
CA VAL A 226 -4.30 11.28 18.72
C VAL A 226 -4.42 12.79 18.68
N LYS A 227 -5.64 13.31 18.51
CA LYS A 227 -5.91 14.76 18.47
C LYS A 227 -5.56 15.47 19.77
N LYS A 228 -5.59 14.77 20.92
CA LYS A 228 -5.19 15.34 22.23
C LYS A 228 -3.67 15.46 22.38
N MET A 229 -2.89 14.79 21.52
CA MET A 229 -1.42 14.81 21.54
C MET A 229 -0.81 15.86 20.60
N GLN A 230 -1.63 16.58 19.81
CA GLN A 230 -1.16 17.62 18.88
C GLN A 230 -0.83 18.92 19.61
#